data_AF-A0A2H3JAK4-F1
#
_entry.id   AF-A0A2H3JAK4-F1
#
_cell.length_a   1.000
_cell.length_b   1.000
_cell.length_c   1.000
_cell.angle_alpha   90.00
_cell.angle_beta   90.00
_cell.angle_gamma   90.00
#
_symmetry.space_group_name_H-M   'P 1'
#
loop_
_entity.id
_entity.type
_entity.pdbx_description
1 polymer ?
#
loop_
_entity_poly.entity_id
_entity_poly.type
_entity_poly.pdbx_seq_one_letter_code
_entity_poly.pdbx_strand_id
1 'polypeptide(L)'
;MWSILESIVSKKLREVSIVMDQPEYSQSAETNLQETVSALRKDVCPHLNELLSNQDYEKPCHIDFVIWTSPNGVIPDAARWRSLLEAEMPKLYERRVLRTRVDVFLSLPSEDSL
;
A
#
# COMPACT_ATOMS: atom_id res chain seq x y z
N MET A 1 7.22 4.36 11.66
CA MET A 1 6.71 2.96 11.69
C MET A 1 5.61 2.83 10.65
N TRP A 2 5.73 1.93 9.68
CA TRP A 2 4.62 1.65 8.73
C TRP A 2 3.40 1.15 9.50
N SER A 3 2.23 1.74 9.25
CA SER A 3 0.96 1.25 9.77
C SER A 3 -0.11 1.35 8.68
N ILE A 4 -1.08 0.45 8.71
CA ILE A 4 -2.30 0.61 7.92
C ILE A 4 -3.03 1.80 8.52
N LEU A 5 -3.12 2.90 7.77
CA LEU A 5 -3.88 4.08 8.16
C LEU A 5 -5.37 3.81 7.99
N GLU A 6 -5.73 3.18 6.87
CA GLU A 6 -7.13 2.93 6.53
C GLU A 6 -7.25 1.69 5.65
N SER A 7 -8.33 0.93 5.86
CA SER A 7 -8.76 -0.15 4.98
C SER A 7 -10.20 0.14 4.58
N ILE A 8 -10.41 0.45 3.30
CA ILE A 8 -11.71 0.80 2.74
C ILE A 8 -12.19 -0.35 1.88
N VAL A 9 -13.36 -0.90 2.21
CA VAL A 9 -13.97 -1.99 1.43
C VAL A 9 -15.26 -1.50 0.77
N SER A 10 -15.24 -1.42 -0.56
CA SER A 10 -16.41 -1.09 -1.36
C SER A 10 -16.96 -2.35 -2.03
N LYS A 11 -17.98 -2.96 -1.42
CA LYS A 11 -18.68 -4.12 -2.02
C LYS A 11 -19.32 -3.80 -3.37
N LYS A 12 -19.80 -2.55 -3.54
CA LYS A 12 -20.44 -2.08 -4.78
C LYS A 12 -19.45 -2.00 -5.94
N LEU A 13 -18.26 -1.46 -5.69
CA LEU A 13 -17.20 -1.33 -6.69
C LEU A 13 -16.34 -2.60 -6.78
N ARG A 14 -16.49 -3.52 -5.83
CA ARG A 14 -15.59 -4.66 -5.62
C ARG A 14 -14.15 -4.18 -5.50
N GLU A 15 -13.94 -3.24 -4.60
CA GLU A 15 -12.64 -2.62 -4.39
C GLU A 15 -12.28 -2.69 -2.91
N VAL A 16 -11.02 -3.00 -2.65
CA VAL A 16 -10.39 -2.93 -1.33
C VAL A 16 -9.22 -1.97 -1.47
N SER A 17 -9.32 -0.80 -0.83
CA SER A 17 -8.20 0.14 -0.76
C SER A 17 -7.51 -0.01 0.59
N ILE A 18 -6.21 -0.27 0.57
CA ILE A 18 -5.38 -0.31 1.77
C ILE A 18 -4.44 0.88 1.69
N VAL A 19 -4.64 1.82 2.60
CA VAL A 19 -3.82 3.02 2.73
C VAL A 19 -2.76 2.77 3.78
N MET A 20 -1.51 2.87 3.36
CA MET A 20 -0.35 2.70 4.23
C MET A 20 0.31 4.05 4.47
N ASP A 21 0.62 4.35 5.74
CA ASP A 21 1.37 5.55 6.10
C ASP A 21 2.76 5.52 5.48
N GLN A 22 3.35 6.69 5.22
CA GLN A 22 4.74 6.73 4.82
C GLN A 22 5.62 6.18 5.95
N PRO A 23 6.74 5.52 5.66
CA PRO A 23 7.74 5.27 6.67
C PRO A 23 8.39 6.58 7.07
N GLU A 24 8.99 6.56 8.25
CA GLU A 24 10.09 7.48 8.54
C GLU A 24 11.25 7.08 7.63
N TYR A 25 11.28 7.64 6.43
CA TYR A 25 12.29 7.32 5.44
C TYR A 25 13.67 7.61 6.02
N SER A 26 14.47 6.56 6.14
CA SER A 26 15.91 6.69 6.29
C SER A 26 16.51 7.26 5.00
N GLN A 27 17.74 7.77 5.05
CA GLN A 27 18.46 8.21 3.85
C GLN A 27 18.77 7.06 2.87
N SER A 28 18.54 5.80 3.27
CA SER A 28 18.81 4.61 2.47
C SER A 28 17.54 4.06 1.82
N ALA A 29 17.47 4.12 0.49
CA ALA A 29 16.37 3.53 -0.27
C ALA A 29 16.20 2.02 0.01
N GLU A 30 17.30 1.31 0.31
CA GLU A 30 17.26 -0.12 0.66
C GLU A 30 16.56 -0.37 2.00
N THR A 31 16.91 0.42 3.02
CA THR A 31 16.32 0.28 4.35
C THR A 31 14.83 0.57 4.30
N ASN A 32 14.45 1.61 3.56
CA ASN A 32 13.06 1.99 3.36
C ASN A 32 12.25 0.87 2.68
N LEU A 33 12.88 0.18 1.72
CA LEU A 33 12.32 -0.97 1.04
C LEU A 33 12.09 -2.16 1.99
N GLN A 34 13.11 -2.51 2.79
CA GLN A 34 13.02 -3.61 3.75
C GLN A 34 11.95 -3.37 4.81
N GLU A 35 11.85 -2.15 5.33
CA GLU A 35 10.80 -1.78 6.27
C GLU A 35 9.41 -1.92 5.66
N THR A 36 9.26 -1.55 4.39
CA THR A 36 7.95 -1.72 3.73
C THR A 36 7.60 -3.19 3.56
N VAL A 37 8.55 -4.00 3.08
CA VAL A 37 8.33 -5.44 2.91
C VAL A 37 7.98 -6.09 4.26
N SER A 38 8.64 -5.67 5.33
CA SER A 38 8.33 -6.13 6.68
C SER A 38 6.88 -5.80 7.08
N ALA A 39 6.45 -4.57 6.87
CA ALA A 39 5.09 -4.12 7.17
C ALA A 39 4.02 -4.84 6.33
N LEU A 40 4.28 -5.01 5.02
CA LEU A 40 3.43 -5.77 4.13
C LEU A 40 3.23 -7.20 4.65
N ARG A 41 4.32 -7.88 5.00
CA ARG A 41 4.27 -9.26 5.52
C ARG A 41 3.54 -9.36 6.85
N LYS A 42 3.77 -8.41 7.76
CA LYS A 42 3.28 -8.47 9.14
C LYS A 42 1.81 -8.09 9.25
N ASP A 43 1.40 -7.03 8.58
CA ASP A 43 0.10 -6.39 8.83
C ASP A 43 -0.85 -6.55 7.62
N VAL A 44 -0.33 -6.40 6.39
CA VAL A 44 -1.18 -6.34 5.20
C VAL A 44 -1.50 -7.71 4.61
N CYS A 45 -0.51 -8.58 4.45
CA CYS A 45 -0.68 -9.94 3.91
C CYS A 45 -1.69 -10.76 4.73
N PRO A 46 -1.64 -10.79 6.09
CA PRO A 46 -2.63 -11.52 6.87
C PRO A 46 -4.04 -10.97 6.70
N HIS A 47 -4.20 -9.64 6.72
CA HIS A 47 -5.50 -8.98 6.55
C HIS A 47 -6.12 -9.28 5.17
N LEU A 48 -5.31 -9.25 4.12
CA LEU A 48 -5.77 -9.63 2.78
C LEU A 48 -6.09 -11.10 2.66
N ASN A 49 -5.30 -12.00 3.25
CA ASN A 49 -5.60 -13.43 3.25
C ASN A 49 -6.93 -13.72 3.97
N GLU A 50 -7.20 -13.03 5.08
CA GLU A 50 -8.49 -13.11 5.77
C GLU A 50 -9.63 -12.61 4.88
N LEU A 51 -9.50 -11.42 4.29
CA LEU A 51 -10.50 -10.86 3.37
C LEU A 51 -10.78 -11.79 2.18
N LEU A 52 -9.74 -12.33 1.55
CA LEU A 52 -9.85 -13.20 0.37
C LEU A 52 -10.33 -14.61 0.71
N SER A 53 -10.28 -15.02 1.97
CA SER A 53 -10.84 -16.30 2.42
C SER A 53 -12.37 -16.30 2.45
N ASN A 54 -12.98 -15.12 2.42
CA ASN A 54 -14.43 -14.96 2.39
C ASN A 54 -14.96 -15.13 0.94
N GLN A 55 -15.93 -16.02 0.78
CA GLN A 55 -16.56 -16.37 -0.51
C GLN A 55 -17.15 -15.16 -1.26
N ASP A 56 -17.52 -14.09 -0.55
CA ASP A 56 -17.99 -12.84 -1.15
C ASP A 56 -16.95 -12.19 -2.08
N TYR A 57 -15.67 -12.54 -1.93
CA TYR A 57 -14.53 -12.02 -2.71
C TYR A 57 -13.97 -13.04 -3.72
N GLU A 58 -14.71 -14.13 -4.01
CA GLU A 58 -14.38 -15.07 -5.10
C GLU A 58 -14.36 -14.38 -6.47
N LYS A 59 -15.19 -13.35 -6.65
CA LYS A 59 -15.22 -12.54 -7.87
C LYS A 59 -14.06 -11.53 -7.89
N PRO A 60 -13.59 -11.07 -9.06
CA PRO A 60 -12.47 -10.14 -9.13
C PRO A 60 -12.81 -8.87 -8.33
N CYS A 61 -12.02 -8.65 -7.29
CA CYS A 61 -12.03 -7.44 -6.47
C CYS A 61 -10.72 -6.72 -6.73
N HIS A 62 -10.76 -5.46 -7.16
CA HIS A 62 -9.56 -4.65 -7.28
C HIS A 62 -9.01 -4.36 -5.89
N ILE A 63 -7.70 -4.51 -5.72
CA ILE A 63 -7.01 -4.20 -4.48
C ILE A 63 -6.03 -3.09 -4.77
N ASP A 64 -6.32 -1.92 -4.22
CA ASP A 64 -5.54 -0.72 -4.39
C ASP A 64 -4.64 -0.55 -3.17
N PHE A 65 -3.32 -0.65 -3.40
CA PHE A 65 -2.32 -0.30 -2.41
C PHE A 65 -1.92 1.15 -2.60
N VAL A 66 -2.28 1.98 -1.62
CA VAL A 66 -1.99 3.40 -1.63
C VAL A 66 -0.86 3.66 -0.64
N ILE A 67 0.28 4.11 -1.16
CA ILE A 67 1.39 4.58 -0.35
C ILE A 67 1.20 6.07 -0.17
N TRP A 68 1.02 6.50 1.07
CA TRP A 68 1.05 7.92 1.38
C TRP A 68 2.50 8.39 1.48
N THR A 69 2.81 9.59 0.98
CA THR A 69 4.16 10.17 1.07
C THR A 69 4.14 11.70 1.05
N SER A 70 5.23 12.31 1.50
CA SER A 70 5.49 13.75 1.39
C SER A 70 6.15 14.10 0.05
N PRO A 71 6.09 15.37 -0.42
CA PRO A 71 6.67 15.79 -1.71
C PRO A 71 8.18 15.59 -1.79
N ASN A 72 8.86 15.57 -0.65
CA ASN A 72 10.30 15.40 -0.54
C ASN A 72 10.70 13.97 -0.13
N GLY A 73 9.73 13.07 0.03
CA GLY A 73 9.95 11.68 0.39
C GLY A 73 10.57 10.90 -0.77
N VAL A 74 11.70 10.22 -0.51
CA VAL A 74 12.34 9.36 -1.52
C VAL A 74 11.53 8.07 -1.64
N ILE A 75 10.82 7.93 -2.75
CA ILE A 75 10.07 6.71 -3.08
C ILE A 75 11.03 5.70 -3.73
N PRO A 76 10.99 4.42 -3.34
CA PRO A 76 11.72 3.39 -4.05
C PRO A 76 11.28 3.29 -5.53
N ASP A 77 12.22 2.89 -6.39
CA ASP A 77 11.99 2.68 -7.82
C ASP A 77 10.71 1.86 -8.08
N ALA A 78 9.87 2.35 -8.99
CA ALA A 78 8.55 1.76 -9.26
C ALA A 78 8.62 0.31 -9.77
N ALA A 79 9.64 -0.05 -10.55
CA ALA A 79 9.83 -1.41 -11.02
C ALA A 79 10.28 -2.32 -9.88
N ARG A 80 11.20 -1.84 -9.04
CA ARG A 80 11.65 -2.57 -7.84
C ARG A 80 10.51 -2.82 -6.87
N TRP A 81 9.64 -1.82 -6.70
CA TRP A 81 8.45 -1.92 -5.87
C TRP A 81 7.46 -2.97 -6.38
N ARG A 82 7.17 -2.93 -7.68
CA ARG A 82 6.27 -3.87 -8.34
C ARG A 82 6.76 -5.31 -8.19
N SER A 83 8.04 -5.57 -8.45
CA SER A 83 8.62 -6.93 -8.35
C SER A 83 8.52 -7.49 -6.92
N LEU A 84 8.63 -6.63 -5.90
CA LEU A 84 8.48 -7.07 -4.51
C LEU A 84 7.04 -7.41 -4.17
N LEU A 85 6.08 -6.58 -4.56
CA LEU A 85 4.68 -6.88 -4.35
C LEU A 85 4.25 -8.17 -5.08
N GLU A 86 4.78 -8.40 -6.27
CA GLU A 86 4.62 -9.67 -6.98
C GLU A 86 5.18 -10.86 -6.18
N ALA A 87 6.37 -10.71 -5.58
CA ALA A 87 7.00 -11.77 -4.78
C ALA A 87 6.26 -12.05 -3.45
N GLU A 88 5.78 -11.00 -2.77
CA GLU A 88 5.06 -11.13 -1.49
C GLU A 88 3.62 -11.60 -1.66
N MET A 89 2.99 -11.24 -2.78
CA MET A 89 1.57 -11.48 -3.03
C MET A 89 1.33 -12.11 -4.42
N PRO A 90 1.95 -13.27 -4.72
CA PRO A 90 1.93 -13.84 -6.07
C PRO A 90 0.51 -14.17 -6.55
N LYS A 91 -0.37 -14.62 -5.66
CA LYS A 91 -1.78 -14.93 -5.99
C LYS A 91 -2.58 -13.69 -6.43
N LEU A 92 -2.30 -12.53 -5.84
CA LEU A 92 -2.96 -11.28 -6.22
C LEU A 92 -2.45 -10.74 -7.55
N TYR A 93 -1.15 -10.93 -7.78
CA TYR A 93 -0.53 -10.59 -9.04
C TYR A 93 -1.04 -11.46 -10.20
N GLU A 94 -1.10 -12.78 -10.01
CA GLU A 94 -1.65 -13.73 -11.00
C GLU A 94 -3.09 -13.40 -11.37
N ARG A 95 -3.91 -13.03 -10.37
CA ARG A 95 -5.30 -12.60 -10.57
C ARG A 95 -5.43 -11.23 -11.25
N ARG A 96 -4.33 -10.48 -11.41
CA ARG A 96 -4.29 -9.12 -11.99
C ARG A 96 -5.25 -8.15 -11.29
N VAL A 97 -5.43 -8.35 -9.99
CA VAL A 97 -6.33 -7.53 -9.17
C VAL A 97 -5.60 -6.45 -8.41
N LEU A 98 -4.27 -6.58 -8.27
CA LEU A 98 -3.42 -5.64 -7.57
C LEU A 98 -3.19 -4.37 -8.39
N ARG A 99 -3.47 -3.21 -7.80
CA ARG A 99 -3.03 -1.91 -8.28
C ARG A 99 -2.20 -1.23 -7.21
N THR A 100 -1.24 -0.42 -7.65
CA THR A 100 -0.36 0.35 -6.76
C THR A 100 -0.47 1.81 -7.14
N ARG A 101 -0.63 2.67 -6.14
CA ARG A 101 -0.70 4.10 -6.29
C ARG A 101 0.12 4.76 -5.18
N VAL A 102 0.72 5.88 -5.51
CA VAL A 102 1.36 6.78 -4.55
C VAL A 102 0.48 8.02 -4.46
N ASP A 103 0.08 8.37 -3.23
CA ASP A 103 -0.56 9.64 -2.94
C ASP A 103 0.41 10.54 -2.18
N VAL A 104 0.65 11.72 -2.75
CA VAL A 104 1.50 12.75 -2.15
C VAL A 104 0.61 13.70 -1.36
N PHE A 105 0.77 13.74 -0.04
CA PHE A 105 0.08 14.75 0.76
C PHE A 105 0.83 16.09 0.65
N LEU A 106 0.14 17.08 0.12
CA LEU A 106 0.60 18.46 0.16
C LEU A 106 0.15 19.06 1.49
N SER A 107 1.08 19.18 2.44
CA SER A 107 0.87 20.12 3.55
C SER A 107 0.91 21.52 2.96
N LEU A 108 -0.27 22.05 2.64
CA LEU A 108 -0.40 23.48 2.41
C LEU A 108 -0.17 24.15 3.77
N PRO A 109 0.75 25.13 3.89
CA PRO A 109 0.85 25.89 5.12
C PRO A 109 -0.53 26.52 5.39
N SER A 110 -1.07 26.32 6.59
CA SER A 110 -2.29 27.03 6.98
C SER A 110 -2.01 28.53 6.91
N GLU A 111 -2.89 29.28 6.26
CA GLU A 111 -2.80 30.74 6.14
C GLU A 111 -2.76 31.46 7.50
N ASP A 112 -3.07 30.74 8.59
CA ASP A 112 -2.99 31.21 9.98
C ASP A 112 -1.56 31.29 10.56
N SER A 113 -0.52 31.09 9.74
CA SER A 113 0.89 31.09 10.18
C SER A 113 1.69 32.34 9.76
N LEU A 114 1.02 33.43 9.36
CA LEU A 114 1.66 34.72 9.01
C LEU A 114 1.36 35.81 10.05
#